data_AF-A0A504I0B7-F1
#
_entry.id   AF-A0A504I0B7-F1
#
_cell.length_a   1.000
_cell.length_b   1.000
_cell.length_c   1.000
_cell.angle_alpha   90.00
_cell.angle_beta   90.00
_cell.angle_gamma   90.00
#
_symmetry.space_group_name_H-M   'P 1'
#
loop_
_entity.id
_entity.type
_entity.pdbx_description
1 polymer ?
#
loop_
_entity_poly.entity_id
_entity_poly.type
_entity_poly.pdbx_seq_one_letter_code
_entity_poly.pdbx_strand_id
1 'polypeptide(L)'
;MAEGWKSTTGSSTAGSWRARCGIAAAVVILSLNAAWAENTLDMAPDPDQSRAEYEQISKEISLSSERLAKLAADIAAVKKDHASITAALIQSAMTEQKLGQDIEDIGAKLEGLKTQQQKIRASLMARRDVLAEVLGALQRMGLNPPPAILVKPEDALSSVRSAILLGAVVPELRQQTDRLLADLKEQTRVTASIEAERARLTAAVGEQTAEKKRLGMLLEAKQKLEADTQAQLSAERQHSEALAAKASSLKELIASLEAQAERNRKAADAAKA
;
A
#
# COMPACT_ATOMS: atom_id res chain seq x y z
N MET A 1 -31.23 31.10 -3.32
CA MET A 1 -30.67 30.07 -4.22
C MET A 1 -31.09 28.73 -3.64
N ALA A 2 -32.35 28.30 -3.78
CA ALA A 2 -33.04 27.89 -5.00
C ALA A 2 -32.52 26.54 -5.54
N GLU A 3 -33.42 25.56 -5.52
CA GLU A 3 -33.50 24.33 -6.34
C GLU A 3 -32.51 23.20 -5.99
N GLY A 4 -32.90 21.96 -5.69
CA GLY A 4 -34.15 21.23 -5.92
C GLY A 4 -33.97 20.23 -7.05
N TRP A 5 -33.73 18.95 -6.74
CA TRP A 5 -34.00 17.86 -7.69
C TRP A 5 -34.63 16.66 -7.00
N LYS A 6 -35.89 16.44 -7.37
CA LYS A 6 -36.70 15.24 -7.12
C LYS A 6 -36.69 14.38 -8.40
N SER A 7 -36.70 13.07 -8.18
CA SER A 7 -37.42 12.01 -8.92
C SER A 7 -37.45 12.01 -10.45
N THR A 8 -37.14 10.85 -11.04
CA THR A 8 -37.96 10.30 -12.12
C THR A 8 -37.84 8.79 -12.21
N THR A 9 -38.92 8.12 -11.83
CA THR A 9 -39.30 6.76 -12.21
C THR A 9 -39.71 6.75 -13.69
N GLY A 10 -39.18 5.81 -14.47
CA GLY A 10 -39.57 5.58 -15.86
C GLY A 10 -40.07 4.15 -16.06
N SER A 11 -41.36 3.94 -15.87
CA SER A 11 -42.11 2.82 -16.43
C SER A 11 -42.48 3.15 -17.88
N SER A 12 -42.17 2.27 -18.83
CA SER A 12 -42.77 2.30 -20.17
C SER A 12 -43.34 0.94 -20.54
N THR A 13 -44.54 1.06 -21.06
CA THR A 13 -45.60 0.10 -21.34
C THR A 13 -45.55 -0.46 -22.76
N ALA A 14 -46.37 -1.50 -22.95
CA ALA A 14 -47.22 -1.76 -24.11
C ALA A 14 -46.68 -2.70 -25.21
N GLY A 15 -47.49 -3.72 -25.49
CA GLY A 15 -47.32 -4.67 -26.58
C GLY A 15 -48.44 -5.72 -26.57
N SER A 16 -49.68 -5.26 -26.69
CA SER A 16 -50.88 -6.08 -26.83
C SER A 16 -50.93 -6.80 -28.18
N TRP A 17 -51.41 -8.05 -28.22
CA TRP A 17 -52.41 -8.44 -29.22
C TRP A 17 -53.29 -9.58 -28.75
N ARG A 18 -54.60 -9.29 -28.78
CA ARG A 18 -55.72 -10.20 -28.52
C ARG A 18 -56.13 -10.84 -29.85
N ALA A 19 -56.99 -11.85 -29.73
CA ALA A 19 -57.99 -12.34 -30.69
C ALA A 19 -57.66 -13.72 -31.28
N ARG A 20 -58.59 -14.68 -31.41
CA ARG A 20 -60.05 -14.72 -31.19
C ARG A 20 -60.53 -16.18 -31.43
N CYS A 21 -61.74 -16.46 -30.94
CA CYS A 21 -62.66 -17.55 -31.34
C CYS A 21 -62.27 -18.97 -30.88
N GLY A 22 -63.11 -19.76 -30.24
CA GLY A 22 -64.54 -19.64 -29.98
C GLY A 22 -65.22 -20.99 -30.24
N ILE A 23 -66.17 -21.31 -29.37
CA ILE A 23 -67.26 -22.29 -29.47
C ILE A 23 -67.07 -23.61 -28.72
N ALA A 24 -68.10 -23.80 -27.89
CA ALA A 24 -68.39 -24.83 -26.93
C ALA A 24 -68.76 -26.19 -27.53
N ALA A 25 -68.64 -27.25 -26.72
CA ALA A 25 -69.76 -28.12 -26.36
C ALA A 25 -69.28 -29.19 -25.37
N ALA A 26 -70.03 -29.34 -24.28
CA ALA A 26 -69.93 -30.44 -23.32
C ALA A 26 -70.63 -31.69 -23.87
N VAL A 27 -70.07 -32.89 -23.64
CA VAL A 27 -70.83 -34.14 -23.37
C VAL A 27 -69.93 -35.11 -22.58
N VAL A 28 -70.46 -35.55 -21.44
CA VAL A 28 -70.01 -36.69 -20.63
C VAL A 28 -70.56 -37.99 -21.22
N ILE A 29 -69.74 -39.02 -21.47
CA ILE A 29 -70.16 -40.43 -21.47
C ILE A 29 -69.04 -41.34 -20.91
N LEU A 30 -69.48 -42.21 -19.98
CA LEU A 30 -68.80 -43.30 -19.30
C LEU A 30 -68.32 -44.43 -20.24
N SER A 31 -67.36 -45.19 -19.70
CA SER A 31 -67.18 -46.67 -19.79
C SER A 31 -66.09 -47.26 -20.68
N LEU A 32 -65.27 -48.06 -19.99
CA LEU A 32 -64.45 -49.22 -20.37
C LEU A 32 -64.49 -49.66 -21.84
N ASN A 33 -63.31 -49.78 -22.45
CA ASN A 33 -62.89 -51.03 -23.08
C ASN A 33 -61.37 -51.16 -23.11
N ALA A 34 -60.94 -52.40 -22.87
CA ALA A 34 -59.57 -52.85 -22.75
C ALA A 34 -58.86 -52.98 -24.10
N ALA A 35 -57.54 -53.05 -24.00
CA ALA A 35 -56.65 -53.78 -24.91
C ALA A 35 -56.58 -53.27 -26.36
N TRP A 36 -55.64 -52.35 -26.59
CA TRP A 36 -54.75 -52.46 -27.74
C TRP A 36 -53.32 -52.34 -27.24
N ALA A 37 -52.70 -53.52 -27.14
CA ALA A 37 -51.26 -53.67 -27.06
C ALA A 37 -50.69 -53.24 -28.41
N GLU A 38 -50.06 -52.07 -28.46
CA GLU A 38 -49.07 -51.77 -29.49
C GLU A 38 -47.70 -52.15 -28.96
N ASN A 39 -47.23 -53.23 -29.57
CA ASN A 39 -45.94 -53.85 -29.54
C ASN A 39 -44.81 -52.80 -29.70
N THR A 40 -44.24 -52.33 -28.60
CA THR A 40 -42.94 -51.65 -28.61
C THR A 40 -41.86 -52.72 -28.56
N LEU A 41 -41.61 -53.32 -29.73
CA LEU A 41 -40.44 -54.13 -29.98
C LEU A 41 -39.18 -53.31 -29.69
N ASP A 42 -38.31 -53.89 -28.86
CA ASP A 42 -36.86 -53.67 -28.79
C ASP A 42 -36.32 -52.49 -29.63
N MET A 43 -36.26 -51.30 -29.04
CA MET A 43 -35.28 -50.31 -29.48
C MET A 43 -34.00 -50.64 -28.72
N ALA A 44 -33.10 -51.40 -29.36
CA ALA A 44 -31.71 -51.43 -28.94
C ALA A 44 -31.20 -49.99 -28.82
N PRO A 45 -30.38 -49.63 -27.81
CA PRO A 45 -29.82 -48.29 -27.72
C PRO A 45 -29.14 -47.97 -29.05
N ASP A 46 -29.60 -46.88 -29.69
CA ASP A 46 -29.13 -46.46 -31.00
C ASP A 46 -27.60 -46.26 -30.94
N PRO A 47 -26.79 -47.03 -31.70
CA PRO A 47 -25.34 -46.95 -31.64
C PRO A 47 -24.83 -45.53 -31.99
N ASP A 48 -25.62 -44.73 -32.71
CA ASP A 48 -25.29 -43.34 -33.01
C ASP A 48 -25.52 -42.41 -31.80
N GLN A 49 -26.48 -42.71 -30.91
CA GLN A 49 -26.68 -41.96 -29.66
C GLN A 49 -25.55 -42.22 -28.65
N SER A 50 -25.13 -43.48 -28.46
CA SER A 50 -24.00 -43.81 -27.59
C SER A 50 -22.67 -43.24 -28.12
N ARG A 51 -22.49 -43.13 -29.45
CA ARG A 51 -21.33 -42.45 -30.06
C ARG A 51 -21.37 -40.93 -29.85
N ALA A 52 -22.53 -40.31 -29.98
CA ALA A 52 -22.71 -38.88 -29.72
C ALA A 52 -22.48 -38.53 -28.24
N GLU A 53 -22.95 -39.37 -27.32
CA GLU A 53 -22.68 -39.25 -25.88
C GLU A 53 -21.18 -39.45 -25.58
N TYR A 54 -20.53 -40.44 -26.19
CA TYR A 54 -19.09 -40.65 -26.01
C TYR A 54 -18.26 -39.49 -26.57
N GLU A 55 -18.65 -38.92 -27.72
CA GLU A 55 -18.03 -37.71 -28.25
C GLU A 55 -18.23 -36.50 -27.32
N GLN A 56 -19.43 -36.33 -26.75
CA GLN A 56 -19.69 -35.27 -25.77
C GLN A 56 -18.85 -35.44 -24.51
N ILE A 57 -18.78 -36.66 -23.96
CA ILE A 57 -17.95 -36.97 -22.78
C ILE A 57 -16.47 -36.77 -23.09
N SER A 58 -15.98 -37.20 -24.27
CA SER A 58 -14.58 -36.98 -24.66
C SER A 58 -14.25 -35.49 -24.85
N LYS A 59 -15.18 -34.70 -25.40
CA LYS A 59 -15.07 -33.24 -25.49
C LYS A 59 -15.06 -32.60 -24.11
N GLU A 60 -15.92 -33.03 -23.19
CA GLU A 60 -15.91 -32.56 -21.79
C GLU A 60 -14.62 -32.94 -21.06
N ILE A 61 -14.09 -34.15 -21.24
CA ILE A 61 -12.81 -34.57 -20.67
C ILE A 61 -11.68 -33.69 -21.22
N SER A 62 -11.64 -33.44 -22.54
CA SER A 62 -10.63 -32.54 -23.13
C SER A 62 -10.75 -31.10 -22.61
N LEU A 63 -11.97 -30.56 -22.52
CA LEU A 63 -12.25 -29.23 -21.94
C LEU A 63 -11.88 -29.16 -20.45
N SER A 64 -12.10 -30.23 -19.70
CA SER A 64 -11.70 -30.30 -18.29
C SER A 64 -10.19 -30.29 -18.12
N SER A 65 -9.44 -30.99 -19.00
CA SER A 65 -7.98 -30.99 -18.98
C SER A 65 -7.40 -29.59 -19.26
N GLU A 66 -7.99 -28.85 -20.20
CA GLU A 66 -7.60 -27.46 -20.50
C GLU A 66 -7.95 -26.52 -19.34
N ARG A 67 -9.11 -26.71 -18.69
CA ARG A 67 -9.49 -25.96 -17.48
C ARG A 67 -8.57 -26.24 -16.30
N LEU A 68 -8.18 -27.50 -16.08
CA LEU A 68 -7.23 -27.87 -15.04
C LEU A 68 -5.85 -27.25 -15.29
N ALA A 69 -5.40 -27.20 -16.55
CA ALA A 69 -4.15 -26.53 -16.91
C ALA A 69 -4.22 -25.01 -16.66
N LYS A 70 -5.33 -24.36 -17.02
CA LYS A 70 -5.58 -22.92 -16.73
C LYS A 70 -5.62 -22.65 -15.23
N LEU A 71 -6.37 -23.44 -14.46
CA LEU A 71 -6.44 -23.31 -13.01
C LEU A 71 -5.08 -23.50 -12.33
N ALA A 72 -4.29 -24.47 -12.78
CA ALA A 72 -2.93 -24.67 -12.28
C ALA A 72 -2.02 -23.46 -12.58
N ALA A 73 -2.15 -22.86 -13.76
CA ALA A 73 -1.43 -21.64 -14.13
C ALA A 73 -1.87 -20.43 -13.28
N ASP A 74 -3.17 -20.27 -13.04
CA ASP A 74 -3.71 -19.18 -12.22
C ASP A 74 -3.28 -19.31 -10.76
N ILE A 75 -3.32 -20.52 -10.19
CA ILE A 75 -2.80 -20.78 -8.83
C ILE A 75 -1.31 -20.46 -8.74
N ALA A 76 -0.52 -20.81 -9.78
CA ALA A 76 0.90 -20.48 -9.82
C ALA A 76 1.14 -18.97 -9.90
N ALA A 77 0.34 -18.24 -10.69
CA ALA A 77 0.39 -16.78 -10.79
C ALA A 77 0.05 -16.11 -9.46
N VAL A 78 -1.07 -16.51 -8.83
CA VAL A 78 -1.49 -16.02 -7.50
C VAL A 78 -0.40 -16.25 -6.45
N LYS A 79 0.18 -17.46 -6.39
CA LYS A 79 1.27 -17.76 -5.45
C LYS A 79 2.49 -16.87 -5.69
N LYS A 80 2.84 -16.62 -6.94
CA LYS A 80 3.93 -15.71 -7.30
C LYS A 80 3.63 -14.28 -6.88
N ASP A 81 2.40 -13.82 -7.06
CA ASP A 81 1.98 -12.47 -6.67
C ASP A 81 2.00 -12.30 -5.15
N HIS A 82 1.52 -13.27 -4.38
CA HIS A 82 1.66 -13.27 -2.91
C HIS A 82 3.12 -13.21 -2.47
N ALA A 83 3.99 -14.01 -3.08
CA ALA A 83 5.42 -14.00 -2.77
C ALA A 83 6.05 -12.65 -3.12
N SER A 84 5.72 -12.08 -4.28
CA SER A 84 6.20 -10.78 -4.74
C SER A 84 5.75 -9.63 -3.83
N ILE A 85 4.46 -9.57 -3.49
CA ILE A 85 3.91 -8.55 -2.59
C ILE A 85 4.51 -8.69 -1.18
N THR A 86 4.66 -9.92 -0.68
CA THR A 86 5.26 -10.16 0.64
C THR A 86 6.73 -9.73 0.66
N ALA A 87 7.49 -10.06 -0.38
CA ALA A 87 8.88 -9.62 -0.52
C ALA A 87 8.96 -8.08 -0.61
N ALA A 88 8.08 -7.45 -1.40
CA ALA A 88 8.00 -6.01 -1.51
C ALA A 88 7.64 -5.34 -0.17
N LEU A 89 6.71 -5.91 0.61
CA LEU A 89 6.35 -5.44 1.95
C LEU A 89 7.54 -5.51 2.92
N ILE A 90 8.25 -6.63 2.94
CA ILE A 90 9.44 -6.81 3.80
C ILE A 90 10.51 -5.79 3.43
N GLN A 91 10.82 -5.65 2.13
CA GLN A 91 11.80 -4.67 1.66
C GLN A 91 11.38 -3.23 2.01
N SER A 92 10.08 -2.92 1.88
CA SER A 92 9.55 -1.62 2.25
C SER A 92 9.71 -1.34 3.75
N ALA A 93 9.38 -2.33 4.59
CA ALA A 93 9.49 -2.22 6.04
C ALA A 93 10.95 -2.07 6.48
N MET A 94 11.88 -2.81 5.87
CA MET A 94 13.31 -2.65 6.12
C MET A 94 13.81 -1.25 5.72
N THR A 95 13.33 -0.73 4.60
CA THR A 95 13.67 0.61 4.13
C THR A 95 13.11 1.68 5.07
N GLU A 96 11.86 1.52 5.53
CA GLU A 96 11.22 2.42 6.50
C GLU A 96 11.95 2.44 7.84
N GLN A 97 12.37 1.27 8.34
CA GLN A 97 13.18 1.16 9.54
C GLN A 97 14.53 1.84 9.38
N LYS A 98 15.21 1.63 8.25
CA LYS A 98 16.50 2.27 7.96
C LYS A 98 16.37 3.79 7.89
N LEU A 99 15.36 4.29 7.18
CA LEU A 99 15.05 5.73 7.13
C LEU A 99 14.75 6.29 8.52
N GLY A 100 14.07 5.52 9.38
CA GLY A 100 13.86 5.86 10.78
C GLY A 100 15.18 6.05 11.55
N GLN A 101 16.10 5.10 11.42
CA GLN A 101 17.43 5.20 12.04
C GLN A 101 18.23 6.38 11.48
N ASP A 102 18.21 6.59 10.16
CA ASP A 102 18.90 7.71 9.53
C ASP A 102 18.36 9.06 10.03
N ILE A 103 17.04 9.19 10.21
CA ILE A 103 16.40 10.37 10.79
C ILE A 103 16.85 10.61 12.23
N GLU A 104 16.92 9.56 13.05
CA GLU A 104 17.40 9.65 14.43
C GLU A 104 18.86 10.09 14.50
N ASP A 105 19.73 9.49 13.68
CA ASP A 105 21.15 9.82 13.58
C ASP A 105 21.37 11.27 13.11
N ILE A 106 20.60 11.73 12.12
CA ILE A 106 20.61 13.13 11.66
C ILE A 106 20.14 14.05 12.80
N GLY A 107 19.09 13.66 13.53
CA GLY A 107 18.59 14.40 14.68
C GLY A 107 19.64 14.58 15.78
N ALA A 108 20.36 13.50 16.13
CA ALA A 108 21.43 13.52 17.11
C ALA A 108 22.60 14.42 16.67
N LYS A 109 23.01 14.33 15.40
CA LYS A 109 24.04 15.22 14.82
C LYS A 109 23.61 16.68 14.85
N LEU A 110 22.36 16.97 14.48
CA LEU A 110 21.80 18.32 14.50
C LEU A 110 21.86 18.92 15.92
N GLU A 111 21.51 18.13 16.94
CA GLU A 111 21.52 18.60 18.32
C GLU A 111 22.95 18.84 18.84
N GLY A 112 23.91 18.00 18.46
CA GLY A 112 25.33 18.23 18.68
C GLY A 112 25.82 19.54 18.05
N LEU A 113 25.46 19.79 16.79
CA LEU A 113 25.80 21.03 16.08
C LEU A 113 25.15 22.27 16.71
N LYS A 114 23.89 22.19 17.14
CA LYS A 114 23.23 23.30 17.86
C LYS A 114 23.92 23.61 19.18
N THR A 115 24.29 22.58 19.95
CA THR A 115 25.04 22.74 21.20
C THR A 115 26.39 23.41 20.94
N GLN A 116 27.10 23.01 19.88
CA GLN A 116 28.33 23.67 19.45
C GLN A 116 28.09 25.13 19.06
N GLN A 117 27.04 25.42 18.29
CA GLN A 117 26.67 26.78 17.90
C GLN A 117 26.37 27.67 19.11
N GLN A 118 25.67 27.14 20.14
CA GLN A 118 25.39 27.86 21.38
C GLN A 118 26.66 28.18 22.16
N LYS A 119 27.59 27.22 22.29
CA LYS A 119 28.89 27.44 22.94
C LYS A 119 29.69 28.54 22.23
N ILE A 120 29.75 28.51 20.90
CA ILE A 120 30.43 29.55 20.12
C ILE A 120 29.75 30.90 20.33
N ARG A 121 28.41 30.99 20.24
CA ARG A 121 27.68 32.23 20.51
C ARG A 121 27.95 32.79 21.91
N ALA A 122 27.95 31.94 22.94
CA ALA A 122 28.27 32.36 24.30
C ALA A 122 29.70 32.92 24.40
N SER A 123 30.67 32.25 23.78
CA SER A 123 32.06 32.74 23.75
C SER A 123 32.20 34.08 23.03
N LEU A 124 31.49 34.27 21.92
CA LEU A 124 31.49 35.53 21.17
C LEU A 124 30.85 36.67 21.98
N MET A 125 29.76 36.40 22.71
CA MET A 125 29.13 37.39 23.58
C MET A 125 30.05 37.79 24.73
N ALA A 126 30.67 36.82 25.42
CA ALA A 126 31.62 37.11 26.49
C ALA A 126 32.81 37.95 25.98
N ARG A 127 33.36 37.62 24.81
CA ARG A 127 34.44 38.42 24.18
C ARG A 127 33.98 39.82 23.81
N ARG A 128 32.76 39.99 23.30
CA ARG A 128 32.19 41.29 22.94
C ARG A 128 32.09 42.20 24.17
N ASP A 129 31.64 41.66 25.30
CA ASP A 129 31.47 42.43 26.53
C ASP A 129 32.84 42.88 27.08
N VAL A 130 33.86 42.02 27.04
CA VAL A 130 35.26 42.39 27.38
C VAL A 130 35.80 43.47 26.44
N LEU A 131 35.59 43.33 25.12
CA LEU A 131 36.04 44.34 24.15
C LEU A 131 35.34 45.69 24.35
N ALA A 132 34.05 45.69 24.71
CA ALA A 132 33.33 46.92 25.03
C ALA A 132 33.90 47.61 26.28
N GLU A 133 34.26 46.86 27.31
CA GLU A 133 34.91 47.40 28.51
C GLU A 133 36.29 48.00 28.21
N VAL A 134 37.13 47.28 27.45
CA VAL A 134 38.46 47.76 27.06
C VAL A 134 38.37 49.00 26.18
N LEU A 135 37.49 49.01 25.18
CA LEU A 135 37.28 50.19 24.33
C LEU A 135 36.75 51.38 25.13
N GLY A 136 35.85 51.15 26.08
CA GLY A 136 35.36 52.18 26.99
C GLY A 136 36.48 52.76 27.88
N ALA A 137 37.37 51.91 28.40
CA ALA A 137 38.53 52.35 29.17
C ALA A 137 39.51 53.19 28.31
N LEU A 138 39.81 52.74 27.09
CA LEU A 138 40.68 53.46 26.15
C LEU A 138 40.09 54.82 25.75
N GLN A 139 38.78 54.87 25.48
CA GLN A 139 38.09 56.11 25.17
C GLN A 139 38.13 57.11 26.34
N ARG A 140 37.92 56.64 27.58
CA ARG A 140 38.02 57.48 28.79
C ARG A 140 39.43 58.04 29.01
N MET A 141 40.46 57.25 28.70
CA MET A 141 41.86 57.66 28.79
C MET A 141 42.26 58.66 27.70
N GLY A 142 41.68 58.55 26.49
CA GLY A 142 41.93 59.48 25.38
C GLY A 142 41.19 60.82 25.47
N LEU A 143 40.04 60.88 26.17
CA LEU A 143 39.21 62.08 26.29
C LEU A 143 39.48 62.92 27.54
N ASN A 144 40.16 62.38 28.56
CA ASN A 144 40.55 63.12 29.77
C ASN A 144 42.07 63.08 30.00
N PRO A 145 42.88 63.69 29.10
CA PRO A 145 44.28 63.93 29.44
C PRO A 145 44.35 64.90 30.63
N PRO A 146 45.26 64.69 31.61
CA PRO A 146 45.36 65.54 32.78
C PRO A 146 45.56 67.02 32.38
N PRO A 147 44.89 67.98 33.05
CA PRO A 147 44.91 69.38 32.66
C PRO A 147 46.34 69.93 32.65
N ALA A 148 46.74 70.52 31.52
CA ALA A 148 48.10 70.94 31.20
C ALA A 148 48.68 72.10 32.04
N ILE A 149 48.07 72.43 33.18
CA ILE A 149 48.42 73.64 33.95
C ILE A 149 49.50 73.38 35.00
N LEU A 150 49.89 72.13 35.31
CA LEU A 150 51.07 71.82 36.13
C LEU A 150 51.68 70.46 35.73
N VAL A 151 52.28 70.40 34.55
CA VAL A 151 53.00 69.19 34.10
C VAL A 151 54.39 69.20 34.73
N LYS A 152 54.66 68.24 35.62
CA LYS A 152 55.99 68.09 36.23
C LYS A 152 56.90 67.21 35.34
N PRO A 153 58.24 67.25 35.48
CA PRO A 153 59.13 66.36 34.70
C PRO A 153 58.80 64.87 34.84
N GLU A 154 58.13 64.48 35.94
CA GLU A 154 57.70 63.10 36.20
C GLU A 154 56.56 62.62 35.28
N ASP A 155 55.76 63.52 34.70
CA ASP A 155 54.64 63.18 33.80
C ASP A 155 55.10 62.68 32.43
N ALA A 156 56.28 63.11 31.99
CA ALA A 156 56.91 62.58 30.77
C ALA A 156 57.37 61.12 30.97
N LEU A 157 57.96 60.79 32.13
CA LEU A 157 58.31 59.42 32.50
C LEU A 157 57.07 58.54 32.72
N SER A 158 56.01 59.12 33.29
CA SER A 158 54.70 58.45 33.45
C SER A 158 54.03 58.20 32.10
N SER A 159 54.18 59.10 31.13
CA SER A 159 53.71 58.91 29.74
C SER A 159 54.50 57.82 29.01
N VAL A 160 55.83 57.78 29.15
CA VAL A 160 56.66 56.71 28.57
C VAL A 160 56.31 55.36 29.20
N ARG A 161 56.12 55.30 30.52
CA ARG A 161 55.70 54.06 31.21
C ARG A 161 54.31 53.60 30.75
N SER A 162 53.38 54.53 30.53
CA SER A 162 52.05 54.23 29.99
C SER A 162 52.12 53.75 28.53
N ALA A 163 52.99 54.34 27.71
CA ALA A 163 53.24 53.90 26.33
C ALA A 163 53.89 52.51 26.26
N ILE A 164 54.81 52.18 27.18
CA ILE A 164 55.41 50.85 27.30
C ILE A 164 54.35 49.81 27.72
N LEU A 165 53.48 50.15 28.69
CA LEU A 165 52.37 49.27 29.09
C LEU A 165 51.35 49.10 27.97
N LEU A 166 51.04 50.13 27.18
CA LEU A 166 50.21 50.01 25.99
C LEU A 166 50.86 49.10 24.93
N GLY A 167 52.18 49.22 24.74
CA GLY A 167 52.96 48.37 23.85
C GLY A 167 52.95 46.89 24.23
N ALA A 168 52.76 46.56 25.51
CA ALA A 168 52.61 45.19 25.99
C ALA A 168 51.20 44.60 25.77
N VAL A 169 50.15 45.44 25.72
CA VAL A 169 48.75 45.00 25.56
C VAL A 169 48.37 44.77 24.09
N VAL A 170 48.98 45.51 23.14
CA VAL A 170 48.67 45.38 21.71
C VAL A 170 48.90 43.97 21.14
N PRO A 171 50.01 43.27 21.44
CA PRO A 171 50.21 41.88 20.99
C PRO A 171 49.14 40.92 21.53
N GLU A 172 48.71 41.10 22.78
CA GLU A 172 47.66 40.28 23.39
C GLU A 172 46.30 40.52 22.73
N LEU A 173 45.95 41.78 22.44
CA LEU A 173 44.75 42.13 21.68
C LEU A 173 44.75 41.53 20.27
N ARG A 174 45.92 41.50 19.60
CA ARG A 174 46.06 40.84 18.30
C ARG A 174 45.75 39.35 18.41
N GLN A 175 46.29 38.67 19.42
CA GLN A 175 46.01 37.25 19.66
C GLN A 175 44.52 36.99 19.96
N GLN A 176 43.85 37.85 20.72
CA GLN A 176 42.40 37.74 20.97
C GLN A 176 41.57 37.98 19.70
N THR A 177 42.02 38.89 18.83
CA THR A 177 41.38 39.18 17.53
C THR A 177 41.51 38.00 16.58
N ASP A 178 42.67 37.34 16.53
CA ASP A 178 42.88 36.14 15.71
C ASP A 178 41.96 34.99 16.18
N ARG A 179 41.81 34.81 17.50
CA ARG A 179 40.85 33.85 18.08
C ARG A 179 39.40 34.21 17.74
N LEU A 180 39.02 35.48 17.84
CA LEU A 180 37.68 35.95 17.48
C LEU A 180 37.38 35.66 16.00
N LEU A 181 38.34 35.90 15.10
CA LEU A 181 38.18 35.60 13.69
C LEU A 181 37.99 34.09 13.45
N ALA A 182 38.74 33.24 14.18
CA ALA A 182 38.56 31.80 14.14
C ALA A 182 37.16 31.38 14.64
N ASP A 183 36.69 31.93 15.76
CA ASP A 183 35.36 31.64 16.33
C ASP A 183 34.22 32.06 15.38
N LEU A 184 34.35 33.19 14.68
CA LEU A 184 33.37 33.65 13.67
C LEU A 184 33.35 32.76 12.42
N LYS A 185 34.53 32.31 11.95
CA LYS A 185 34.63 31.34 10.85
C LYS A 185 34.01 30.00 11.25
N GLU A 186 34.23 29.58 12.49
CA GLU A 186 33.64 28.35 13.01
C GLU A 186 32.11 28.49 13.15
N GLN A 187 31.61 29.65 13.60
CA GLN A 187 30.18 29.92 13.67
C GLN A 187 29.49 29.81 12.31
N THR A 188 30.08 30.40 11.27
CA THR A 188 29.56 30.34 9.91
C THR A 188 29.60 28.92 9.36
N ARG A 189 30.70 28.18 9.59
CA ARG A 189 30.82 26.76 9.23
C ARG A 189 29.74 25.90 9.90
N VAL A 190 29.59 26.00 11.22
CA VAL A 190 28.59 25.23 11.99
C VAL A 190 27.18 25.58 11.54
N THR A 191 26.90 26.86 11.28
CA THR A 191 25.58 27.28 10.78
C THR A 191 25.29 26.67 9.40
N ALA A 192 26.24 26.67 8.48
CA ALA A 192 26.10 26.00 7.19
C ALA A 192 25.88 24.48 7.34
N SER A 193 26.60 23.83 8.27
CA SER A 193 26.38 22.41 8.58
C SER A 193 24.98 22.16 9.15
N ILE A 194 24.47 23.01 10.03
CA ILE A 194 23.10 22.89 10.57
C ILE A 194 22.06 22.98 9.44
N GLU A 195 22.20 23.94 8.54
CA GLU A 195 21.25 24.08 7.42
C GLU A 195 21.32 22.89 6.45
N ALA A 196 22.53 22.36 6.19
CA ALA A 196 22.70 21.15 5.39
C ALA A 196 22.05 19.92 6.05
N GLU A 197 22.24 19.72 7.36
CA GLU A 197 21.61 18.62 8.10
C GLU A 197 20.08 18.79 8.21
N ARG A 198 19.55 20.03 8.31
CA ARG A 198 18.10 20.31 8.24
C ARG A 198 17.51 19.93 6.88
N ALA A 199 18.21 20.26 5.80
CA ALA A 199 17.79 19.88 4.45
C ALA A 199 17.78 18.35 4.29
N ARG A 200 18.83 17.67 4.78
CA ARG A 200 18.90 16.19 4.81
C ARG A 200 17.77 15.58 5.63
N LEU A 201 17.48 16.13 6.81
CA LEU A 201 16.38 15.67 7.65
C LEU A 201 15.03 15.79 6.92
N THR A 202 14.79 16.92 6.26
CA THR A 202 13.54 17.15 5.52
C THR A 202 13.40 16.20 4.34
N ALA A 203 14.50 15.93 3.62
CA ALA A 203 14.51 14.94 2.54
C ALA A 203 14.23 13.53 3.08
N ALA A 204 14.91 13.10 4.14
CA ALA A 204 14.72 11.78 4.75
C ALA A 204 13.30 11.59 5.31
N VAL A 205 12.72 12.60 5.93
CA VAL A 205 11.31 12.58 6.38
C VAL A 205 10.38 12.48 5.17
N GLY A 206 10.65 13.22 4.09
CA GLY A 206 9.90 13.13 2.84
C GLY A 206 9.91 11.71 2.27
N GLU A 207 11.08 11.09 2.17
CA GLU A 207 11.26 9.70 1.74
C GLU A 207 10.51 8.72 2.66
N GLN A 208 10.61 8.89 3.99
CA GLN A 208 9.87 8.05 4.94
C GLN A 208 8.35 8.14 4.73
N THR A 209 7.80 9.33 4.48
CA THR A 209 6.37 9.47 4.20
C THR A 209 5.96 8.82 2.88
N ALA A 210 6.81 8.87 1.85
CA ALA A 210 6.57 8.18 0.59
C ALA A 210 6.59 6.65 0.78
N GLU A 211 7.54 6.13 1.55
CA GLU A 211 7.63 4.69 1.82
C GLU A 211 6.45 4.20 2.68
N LYS A 212 5.99 4.99 3.66
CA LYS A 212 4.77 4.68 4.43
C LYS A 212 3.53 4.61 3.53
N LYS A 213 3.40 5.51 2.54
CA LYS A 213 2.32 5.42 1.54
C LYS A 213 2.45 4.16 0.69
N ARG A 214 3.67 3.80 0.28
CA ARG A 214 3.94 2.57 -0.48
C ARG A 214 3.55 1.32 0.31
N LEU A 215 3.91 1.25 1.58
CA LEU A 215 3.49 0.19 2.51
C LEU A 215 1.97 0.09 2.58
N GLY A 216 1.26 1.21 2.73
CA GLY A 216 -0.20 1.24 2.72
C GLY A 216 -0.79 0.64 1.44
N MET A 217 -0.31 1.07 0.26
CA MET A 217 -0.78 0.54 -1.02
C MET A 217 -0.48 -0.96 -1.18
N LEU A 218 0.69 -1.43 -0.72
CA LEU A 218 1.03 -2.86 -0.75
C LEU A 218 0.16 -3.70 0.19
N LEU A 219 -0.19 -3.17 1.36
CA LEU A 219 -1.11 -3.83 2.29
C LEU A 219 -2.52 -3.91 1.71
N GLU A 220 -3.02 -2.83 1.09
CA GLU A 220 -4.29 -2.86 0.38
C GLU A 220 -4.29 -3.85 -0.79
N ALA A 221 -3.22 -3.88 -1.58
CA ALA A 221 -3.06 -4.83 -2.67
C ALA A 221 -3.05 -6.28 -2.16
N LYS A 222 -2.35 -6.54 -1.05
CA LYS A 222 -2.35 -7.85 -0.39
C LYS A 222 -3.75 -8.26 0.06
N GLN A 223 -4.48 -7.37 0.72
CA GLN A 223 -5.85 -7.65 1.19
C GLN A 223 -6.81 -7.93 0.04
N LYS A 224 -6.71 -7.17 -1.06
CA LYS A 224 -7.52 -7.42 -2.27
C LYS A 224 -7.20 -8.77 -2.87
N LEU A 225 -5.92 -9.11 -3.02
CA LEU A 225 -5.50 -10.42 -3.53
C LEU A 225 -6.00 -11.57 -2.63
N GLU A 226 -5.91 -11.43 -1.31
CA GLU A 226 -6.46 -12.41 -0.36
C GLU A 226 -7.99 -12.56 -0.46
N ALA A 227 -8.71 -11.45 -0.64
CA ALA A 227 -10.16 -11.48 -0.83
C ALA A 227 -10.57 -12.14 -2.16
N ASP A 228 -9.90 -11.78 -3.25
CA ASP A 228 -10.16 -12.32 -4.59
C ASP A 228 -9.87 -13.83 -4.65
N THR A 229 -8.75 -14.26 -4.06
CA THR A 229 -8.38 -15.68 -3.99
C THR A 229 -9.35 -16.49 -3.13
N GLN A 230 -9.79 -15.95 -1.99
CA GLN A 230 -10.79 -16.59 -1.16
C GLN A 230 -12.15 -16.70 -1.88
N ALA A 231 -12.55 -15.65 -2.61
CA ALA A 231 -13.77 -15.66 -3.41
C ALA A 231 -13.70 -16.71 -4.53
N GLN A 232 -12.60 -16.75 -5.29
CA GLN A 232 -12.37 -17.76 -6.34
C GLN A 232 -12.39 -19.18 -5.78
N LEU A 233 -11.73 -19.41 -4.64
CA LEU A 233 -11.70 -20.71 -3.99
C LEU A 233 -13.09 -21.14 -3.49
N SER A 234 -13.89 -20.20 -2.99
CA SER A 234 -15.28 -20.48 -2.61
C SER A 234 -16.18 -20.81 -3.81
N ALA A 235 -16.02 -20.09 -4.92
CA ALA A 235 -16.76 -20.33 -6.16
C ALA A 235 -16.40 -21.69 -6.77
N GLU A 236 -15.11 -22.04 -6.80
CA GLU A 236 -14.63 -23.33 -7.32
C GLU A 236 -15.14 -24.51 -6.46
N ARG A 237 -15.19 -24.34 -5.13
CA ARG A 237 -15.79 -25.35 -4.22
C ARG A 237 -17.27 -25.56 -4.52
N GLN A 238 -18.05 -24.49 -4.64
CA GLN A 238 -19.48 -24.58 -4.98
C GLN A 238 -19.70 -25.23 -6.36
N HIS A 239 -18.85 -24.91 -7.33
CA HIS A 239 -18.90 -25.53 -8.65
C HIS A 239 -18.61 -27.03 -8.60
N SER A 240 -17.58 -27.42 -7.85
CA SER A 240 -17.21 -28.82 -7.64
C SER A 240 -18.32 -29.61 -6.93
N GLU A 241 -18.95 -29.04 -5.91
CA GLU A 241 -20.09 -29.63 -5.20
C GLU A 241 -21.30 -29.80 -6.13
N ALA A 242 -21.61 -28.81 -6.97
CA ALA A 242 -22.69 -28.89 -7.95
C ALA A 242 -22.43 -29.95 -9.03
N LEU A 243 -21.18 -30.09 -9.49
CA LEU A 243 -20.79 -31.16 -10.42
C LEU A 243 -20.88 -32.55 -9.78
N ALA A 244 -20.45 -32.70 -8.53
CA ALA A 244 -20.56 -33.94 -7.78
C ALA A 244 -22.03 -34.37 -7.59
N ALA A 245 -22.92 -33.42 -7.26
CA ALA A 245 -24.36 -33.68 -7.13
C ALA A 245 -25.03 -34.09 -8.46
N LYS A 246 -24.60 -33.50 -9.58
CA LYS A 246 -25.06 -33.90 -10.93
C LYS A 246 -24.56 -35.30 -11.29
N ALA A 247 -23.30 -35.62 -10.96
CA ALA A 247 -22.75 -36.95 -11.21
C ALA A 247 -23.48 -38.03 -10.37
N SER A 248 -23.85 -37.73 -9.12
CA SER A 248 -24.63 -38.66 -8.30
C SER A 248 -26.05 -38.85 -8.82
N SER A 249 -26.74 -37.79 -9.25
CA SER A 249 -28.10 -37.91 -9.80
C SER A 249 -28.13 -38.68 -11.13
N LEU A 250 -27.12 -38.49 -11.99
CA LEU A 250 -26.96 -39.29 -13.21
C LEU A 250 -26.72 -40.76 -12.90
N LYS A 251 -25.88 -41.07 -11.90
CA LYS A 251 -25.64 -42.45 -11.45
C LYS A 251 -26.92 -43.11 -10.91
N GLU A 252 -27.72 -42.38 -10.14
CA GLU A 252 -29.02 -42.86 -9.65
C GLU A 252 -30.02 -43.09 -10.79
N LEU A 253 -30.05 -42.20 -11.78
CA LEU A 253 -30.90 -42.36 -12.97
C LEU A 253 -30.52 -43.62 -13.76
N ILE A 254 -29.23 -43.84 -14.00
CA ILE A 254 -28.72 -45.05 -14.70
C ILE A 254 -29.15 -46.31 -13.93
N ALA A 255 -28.92 -46.35 -12.62
CA ALA A 255 -29.32 -47.49 -11.79
C ALA A 255 -30.84 -47.74 -11.84
N SER A 256 -31.66 -46.68 -11.92
CA SER A 256 -33.12 -46.82 -12.03
C SER A 256 -33.55 -47.39 -13.39
N LEU A 257 -32.90 -46.99 -14.47
CA LEU A 257 -33.16 -47.48 -15.83
C LEU A 257 -32.72 -48.95 -15.98
N GLU A 258 -31.56 -49.32 -15.43
CA GLU A 258 -31.10 -50.70 -15.38
C GLU A 258 -32.09 -51.58 -14.60
N ALA A 259 -32.55 -51.13 -13.43
CA ALA A 259 -33.55 -51.86 -12.65
C ALA A 259 -34.89 -52.01 -13.39
N GLN A 260 -35.29 -51.00 -14.18
CA GLN A 260 -36.52 -51.06 -14.97
C GLN A 260 -36.38 -51.98 -16.19
N ALA A 261 -35.22 -51.98 -16.86
CA ALA A 261 -34.90 -52.91 -17.93
C ALA A 261 -34.89 -54.36 -17.44
N GLU A 262 -34.32 -54.62 -16.26
CA GLU A 262 -34.31 -55.93 -15.60
C GLU A 262 -35.74 -56.44 -15.31
N ARG A 263 -36.61 -55.53 -14.81
CA ARG A 263 -38.03 -55.85 -14.55
C ARG A 263 -38.80 -56.17 -15.83
N ASN A 264 -38.59 -55.38 -16.88
CA ASN A 264 -39.23 -55.59 -18.18
C ASN A 264 -38.79 -56.91 -18.83
N ARG A 265 -37.50 -57.27 -18.74
CA ARG A 265 -36.99 -58.59 -19.17
C ARG A 265 -37.68 -59.73 -18.43
N LYS A 266 -37.72 -59.67 -17.09
CA LYS A 266 -38.38 -60.71 -16.27
C LYS A 266 -39.87 -60.85 -16.60
N ALA A 267 -40.57 -59.75 -16.88
CA ALA A 267 -41.97 -59.77 -17.28
C ALA A 267 -42.17 -60.38 -18.69
N ALA A 268 -41.26 -60.10 -19.64
CA ALA A 268 -41.29 -60.67 -20.97
C ALA A 268 -40.98 -62.18 -20.98
N ASP A 269 -40.06 -62.63 -20.13
CA ASP A 269 -39.73 -64.05 -19.97
C ASP A 269 -40.88 -64.82 -19.31
N ALA A 270 -41.56 -64.22 -18.32
CA ALA A 270 -42.74 -64.81 -17.69
C ALA A 270 -43.97 -64.88 -18.61
N ALA A 271 -44.06 -64.00 -19.61
CA ALA A 271 -45.13 -64.03 -20.62
C ALA A 271 -44.87 -65.02 -21.77
N LYS A 272 -43.64 -65.55 -21.88
CA LYS A 272 -43.24 -66.55 -22.88
C LYS A 272 -43.23 -67.99 -22.34
N ALA A 273 -43.39 -68.17 -21.03
CA ALA A 273 -43.53 -69.46 -20.35
C ALA A 273 -45.01 -69.82 -20.16
#